data_AF-D5DK38-F1
#
_entry.id   AF-D5DK38-F1
#
_cell.length_a   1.000
_cell.length_b   1.000
_cell.length_c   1.000
_cell.angle_alpha   90.00
_cell.angle_beta   90.00
_cell.angle_gamma   90.00
#
_symmetry.space_group_name_H-M   'P 1'
#
loop_
_entity.id
_entity.type
_entity.pdbx_description
1 polymer ?
#
loop_
_entity_poly.entity_id
_entity_poly.type
_entity_poly.pdbx_seq_one_letter_code
_entity_poly.pdbx_strand_id
1 'polypeptide(L)' 'MQQLSKFSEKEILQFHGMGPASLPKLRTALQANGLAFKN' A
#
# COMPACT_ATOMS: atom_id res chain seq x y z
N MET A 1 -8.93 11.36 1.44
CA MET A 1 -7.58 10.75 1.34
C MET A 1 -7.60 9.32 1.92
N GLN A 2 -8.02 8.30 1.15
CA GLN A 2 -7.93 6.87 1.53
C GLN A 2 -7.81 5.97 0.28
N GLN A 3 -7.05 6.39 -0.74
CA GLN A 3 -6.97 5.60 -1.98
C GLN A 3 -6.09 4.36 -1.83
N LEU A 4 -5.11 4.39 -0.93
CA LEU A 4 -4.11 3.33 -0.79
C LEU A 4 -4.69 2.02 -0.22
N SER A 5 -5.63 2.09 0.72
CA SER A 5 -6.32 0.90 1.27
C SER A 5 -7.27 0.22 0.29
N LYS A 6 -7.54 0.82 -0.88
CA LYS A 6 -8.37 0.24 -1.93
C LYS A 6 -7.62 -0.74 -2.83
N PHE A 7 -6.29 -0.75 -2.74
CA PHE A 7 -5.42 -1.60 -3.53
C PHE A 7 -4.80 -2.68 -2.65
N SER A 8 -4.54 -3.85 -3.23
CA SER A 8 -3.74 -4.92 -2.65
C SER A 8 -2.24 -4.65 -2.84
N GLU A 9 -1.38 -5.32 -2.07
CA GLU A 9 0.08 -5.23 -2.26
C GLU A 9 0.49 -5.62 -3.69
N LYS A 10 -0.21 -6.57 -4.31
CA LYS A 10 0.04 -7.00 -5.69
C LYS A 10 -0.30 -5.92 -6.71
N GLU A 11 -1.45 -5.26 -6.56
CA GLU A 11 -1.86 -4.14 -7.42
C GLU A 11 -0.88 -2.96 -7.26
N ILE A 12 -0.39 -2.71 -6.04
CA ILE A 12 0.61 -1.67 -5.79
C ILE A 12 1.91 -1.94 -6.53
N LEU A 13 2.37 -3.19 -6.59
CA LEU A 13 3.58 -3.58 -7.31
C LEU A 13 3.45 -3.51 -8.84
N GLN A 14 2.24 -3.43 -9.38
CA GLN A 14 2.02 -3.28 -10.83
C GLN A 14 2.22 -1.83 -11.29
N PHE A 15 2.20 -0.85 -10.38
CA PHE A 15 2.42 0.54 -10.75
C PHE A 15 3.89 0.78 -11.08
N HIS A 16 4.14 1.43 -12.23
CA HIS A 16 5.48 1.78 -12.66
C HIS A 16 6.18 2.66 -11.61
N GLY A 17 7.35 2.23 -11.12
CA GLY A 17 8.11 2.93 -10.07
C GLY A 17 7.80 2.49 -8.63
N MET A 18 6.82 1.61 -8.40
CA MET A 18 6.56 1.00 -7.09
C MET A 18 7.31 -0.34 -6.98
N GLY A 19 8.38 -0.36 -6.19
CA GLY A 19 9.13 -1.59 -5.90
C GLY A 19 8.72 -2.23 -4.57
N PRO A 20 9.15 -3.48 -4.31
CA PRO A 20 8.93 -4.17 -3.04
C PRO A 20 9.50 -3.42 -1.84
N ALA A 21 10.51 -2.57 -2.03
CA ALA A 21 11.06 -1.70 -0.98
C ALA A 21 10.08 -0.59 -0.52
N SER A 22 9.08 -0.25 -1.33
CA SER A 22 8.06 0.75 -0.99
C SER A 22 6.92 0.16 -0.14
N LEU A 23 6.66 -1.16 -0.24
CA LEU A 23 5.57 -1.82 0.48
C LEU A 23 5.64 -1.66 2.01
N PRO A 24 6.79 -1.82 2.70
CA PRO A 24 6.87 -1.64 4.14
C PRO A 24 6.51 -0.23 4.59
N LYS A 25 6.91 0.79 3.82
CA LYS A 25 6.60 2.20 4.12
C LYS A 25 5.10 2.47 3.97
N LEU A 26 4.50 1.97 2.90
CA LEU A 26 3.07 2.11 2.64
C LEU A 26 2.23 1.36 3.68
N ARG A 27 2.65 0.16 4.09
CA ARG A 27 2.00 -0.62 5.15
C ARG A 27 2.03 0.12 6.48
N THR A 28 3.17 0.69 6.85
CA THR A 28 3.32 1.48 8.07
C THR A 28 2.41 2.71 8.05
N ALA A 29 2.33 3.40 6.90
CA ALA A 29 1.46 4.57 6.74
C ALA A 29 -0.03 4.22 6.87
N LEU A 30 -0.46 3.07 6.32
CA LEU A 30 -1.82 2.57 6.48
C LEU A 30 -2.09 2.21 7.94
N GLN A 31 -1.20 1.45 8.58
CA GLN A 31 -1.35 1.01 9.96
C GLN A 31 -1.40 2.18 10.95
N ALA A 32 -0.62 3.23 10.72
CA ALA A 32 -0.67 4.46 11.52
C ALA A 32 -2.06 5.14 11.50
N ASN A 33 -2.87 4.85 10.49
CA ASN A 33 -4.24 5.33 10.34
C ASN A 33 -5.29 4.24 10.65
N GLY A 34 -4.89 3.08 11.20
CA GLY A 34 -5.79 1.95 11.44
C GLY A 34 -6.31 1.28 10.17
N LEU A 35 -5.65 1.51 9.03
CA LEU A 35 -5.98 0.95 7.73
C LEU A 35 -5.05 -0.21 7.38
N ALA A 36 -5.48 -1.02 6.41
CA ALA A 36 -4.68 -2.06 5.79
C ALA A 36 -4.85 -2.03 4.27
N PHE A 37 -3.97 -2.74 3.55
CA PHE A 37 -4.19 -3.00 2.13
C PHE A 37 -5.43 -3.89 1.95
N LYS A 38 -6.00 -3.81 0.76
CA LYS A 38 -7.05 -4.73 0.33
C LYS A 38 -6.47 -6.14 0.21
N ASN A 39 -7.25 -7.15 0.61
CA ASN A 39 -6.91 -8.56 0.42
C ASN A 39 -6.73 -8.92 -1.06
#